data_AF-T2JVN8-F1
#
_entry.id   AF-T2JVN8-F1
#
_cell.length_a   1.000
_cell.length_b   1.000
_cell.length_c   1.000
_cell.angle_alpha   90.00
_cell.angle_beta   90.00
_cell.angle_gamma   90.00
#
_symmetry.space_group_name_H-M   'P 1'
#
loop_
_entity.id
_entity.type
_entity.pdbx_description
1 polymer ?
#
loop_
_entity_poly.entity_id
_entity_poly.type
_entity_poly.pdbx_seq_one_letter_code
_entity_poly.pdbx_strand_id
1 'polypeptide(L)'
;MSADVWKRREDKEFWALAVDVESTALRLLREYKPNRRIETNVEYYTALVLHGLGLPPALFTSTFSVSRVVGWLAHCLEQLELDRIIRPSSVYTGPTEQKWCPMEER
;
A
#
# COMPACT_ATOMS: atom_id res chain seq x y z
N MET A 1 1.99 19.90 -22.67
CA MET A 1 0.60 19.99 -22.19
C MET A 1 0.63 19.89 -20.67
N SER A 2 0.66 21.03 -19.96
CA SER A 2 0.44 21.03 -18.50
C SER A 2 -1.07 21.15 -18.30
N ALA A 3 -1.74 20.02 -18.10
CA ALA A 3 -3.13 20.06 -17.65
C ALA A 3 -3.08 20.41 -16.16
N ASP A 4 -3.43 21.65 -15.81
CA ASP A 4 -3.63 22.03 -14.41
C ASP A 4 -4.69 21.11 -13.81
N VAL A 5 -4.24 20.14 -13.02
CA VAL A 5 -5.08 19.17 -12.29
C VAL A 5 -5.87 19.88 -11.18
N TRP A 6 -5.39 21.05 -10.75
CA TRP A 6 -5.91 21.82 -9.61
C TRP A 6 -6.84 22.95 -10.05
N LYS A 7 -7.95 22.60 -10.72
CA LYS A 7 -8.87 23.58 -11.32
C LYS A 7 -9.79 24.26 -10.29
N ARG A 8 -10.12 23.59 -9.19
CA ARG A 8 -11.04 24.12 -8.18
C ARG A 8 -10.26 24.67 -6.99
N ARG A 9 -10.82 25.68 -6.32
CA ARG A 9 -10.21 26.29 -5.14
C ARG A 9 -10.04 25.27 -4.00
N GLU A 10 -11.04 24.42 -3.81
CA GLU A 10 -11.02 23.30 -2.86
C GLU A 10 -9.84 22.35 -3.09
N ASP A 11 -9.48 22.07 -4.35
CA ASP A 11 -8.35 21.18 -4.65
C ASP A 11 -7.00 21.81 -4.26
N LYS A 12 -6.87 23.14 -4.36
CA LYS A 12 -5.67 23.89 -3.95
C LYS A 12 -5.50 23.96 -2.44
N GLU A 13 -6.60 24.15 -1.72
CA GLU A 13 -6.61 24.12 -0.25
C GLU A 13 -6.29 22.71 0.27
N PHE A 14 -6.83 21.68 -0.37
CA PHE A 14 -6.52 20.28 -0.06
C PHE A 14 -5.05 19.94 -0.33
N TRP A 15 -4.47 20.40 -1.44
CA TRP A 15 -3.05 20.26 -1.72
C TRP A 15 -2.18 20.92 -0.65
N ALA A 16 -2.49 22.17 -0.27
CA ALA A 16 -1.75 22.89 0.76
C ALA A 16 -1.79 22.16 2.11
N LEU A 17 -2.97 21.64 2.49
CA LEU A 17 -3.14 20.82 3.69
C LEU A 17 -2.26 19.56 3.62
N ALA A 18 -2.22 18.87 2.48
CA ALA A 18 -1.42 17.66 2.34
C ALA A 18 0.09 17.92 2.48
N VAL A 19 0.59 19.05 1.99
CA VAL A 19 2.00 19.44 2.17
C VAL A 19 2.29 19.76 3.65
N ASP A 20 1.37 20.45 4.33
CA ASP A 20 1.53 20.77 5.76
C ASP A 20 1.50 19.50 6.64
N VAL A 21 0.59 18.58 6.33
CA VAL A 21 0.51 17.26 6.98
C VAL A 21 1.79 16.46 6.75
N GLU A 22 2.34 16.44 5.54
CA GLU A 22 3.60 15.74 5.26
C GLU A 22 4.73 16.31 6.12
N SER A 23 4.93 17.64 6.09
CA SER A 23 6.00 18.30 6.82
C SER A 23 5.90 18.05 8.32
N THR A 24 4.69 18.18 8.87
CA THR A 24 4.40 17.91 10.27
C THR A 24 4.64 16.45 10.63
N ALA A 25 4.13 15.51 9.82
CA ALA A 25 4.30 14.08 10.07
C ALA A 25 5.79 13.68 10.03
N LEU A 26 6.54 14.09 9.01
CA LEU A 26 7.97 13.78 8.90
C LEU A 26 8.78 14.35 10.07
N ARG A 27 8.49 15.58 10.50
CA ARG A 27 9.11 16.18 11.68
C ARG A 27 8.86 15.35 12.94
N LEU A 28 7.60 15.03 13.21
CA LEU A 28 7.22 14.25 14.40
C LEU A 28 7.75 12.81 14.35
N LEU A 29 7.78 12.19 13.17
CA LEU A 29 8.33 10.84 13.00
C LEU A 29 9.83 10.81 13.28
N ARG A 30 10.58 11.84 12.87
CA ARG A 30 12.00 11.98 13.21
C ARG A 30 12.21 12.15 14.72
N GLU A 31 11.34 12.91 15.38
CA GLU A 31 11.38 13.14 16.83
C GLU A 31 11.06 11.87 17.64
N TYR A 32 9.95 11.20 17.32
CA TYR A 32 9.45 10.05 18.08
C TYR A 32 10.03 8.70 17.66
N LYS A 33 10.59 8.59 16.46
CA LYS A 33 11.18 7.36 15.91
C LYS A 33 12.58 7.61 15.30
N PRO A 34 13.54 8.18 16.06
CA PRO A 34 14.83 8.61 15.52
C PRO A 34 15.68 7.48 14.92
N ASN A 35 15.47 6.24 15.38
CA ASN A 35 16.19 5.06 14.88
C ASN A 35 15.51 4.40 13.66
N ARG A 36 14.45 5.01 13.10
CA ARG A 36 13.76 4.52 11.91
C ARG A 36 13.70 5.62 10.86
N ARG A 37 14.19 5.31 9.67
CA ARG A 37 14.00 6.19 8.51
C ARG A 37 12.60 5.99 7.95
N ILE A 38 11.70 6.91 8.26
CA ILE A 38 10.32 6.93 7.78
C ILE A 38 10.18 8.17 6.89
N GLU A 39 9.88 7.94 5.62
CA GLU A 39 9.72 8.98 4.60
C GLU A 39 8.34 8.82 3.94
N THR A 40 7.92 9.84 3.22
CA THR A 40 6.68 9.81 2.45
C THR A 40 6.77 8.77 1.34
N ASN A 41 5.75 7.91 1.25
CA ASN A 41 5.64 6.94 0.17
C ASN A 41 4.97 7.55 -1.07
N VAL A 42 5.07 6.84 -2.19
CA VAL A 42 4.49 7.29 -3.47
C VAL A 42 2.96 7.36 -3.40
N GLU A 43 2.33 6.51 -2.58
CA GLU A 43 0.88 6.43 -2.44
C GLU A 43 0.29 7.73 -1.86
N TYR A 44 1.01 8.42 -0.97
CA TYR A 44 0.58 9.68 -0.37
C TYR A 44 0.23 10.72 -1.44
N TYR A 45 1.17 10.98 -2.37
CA TYR A 45 0.97 11.92 -3.45
C TYR A 45 0.10 11.36 -4.58
N THR A 46 0.14 10.05 -4.82
CA THR A 46 -0.72 9.41 -5.81
C THR A 46 -2.20 9.62 -5.47
N ALA A 47 -2.58 9.50 -4.19
CA ALA A 47 -3.95 9.76 -3.76
C ALA A 47 -4.41 11.20 -4.06
N LEU A 48 -3.53 12.20 -3.87
CA LEU A 48 -3.81 13.60 -4.20
C LEU A 48 -4.01 13.79 -5.70
N VAL A 49 -3.16 13.17 -6.53
CA VAL A 49 -3.28 13.26 -7.99
C VAL A 49 -4.58 12.62 -8.47
N LEU A 50 -4.92 11.41 -8.00
CA LEU A 50 -6.15 10.74 -8.39
C LEU A 50 -7.39 11.51 -7.92
N HIS A 51 -7.32 12.14 -6.74
CA HIS A 51 -8.37 13.04 -6.26
C HIS A 51 -8.53 14.26 -7.16
N GLY A 52 -7.43 14.94 -7.52
CA GLY A 52 -7.47 16.10 -8.42
C GLY A 52 -7.94 15.76 -9.84
N LEU A 53 -7.74 14.51 -10.30
CA LEU A 53 -8.32 13.99 -11.54
C LEU A 53 -9.82 13.66 -11.43
N GLY A 54 -10.41 13.80 -10.23
CA GLY A 54 -11.83 13.56 -9.98
C GLY A 54 -12.22 12.09 -9.87
N LEU A 55 -11.26 11.18 -9.64
CA LEU A 55 -11.59 9.78 -9.44
C LEU A 55 -12.28 9.58 -8.08
N PRO A 56 -13.36 8.77 -8.01
CA PRO A 56 -13.90 8.31 -6.75
C PRO A 56 -12.82 7.56 -5.93
N PRO A 57 -12.69 7.81 -4.61
CA PRO A 57 -11.70 7.10 -3.77
C PRO A 57 -11.80 5.58 -3.83
N ALA A 58 -13.01 5.05 -4.02
CA ALA A 58 -13.26 3.62 -4.20
C ALA A 58 -12.53 3.01 -5.41
N LEU A 59 -12.13 3.82 -6.39
CA LEU A 59 -11.42 3.39 -7.60
C LEU A 59 -9.89 3.55 -7.52
N PHE A 60 -9.33 4.10 -6.42
CA PHE A 60 -7.89 4.37 -6.34
C PHE A 60 -7.07 3.08 -6.44
N THR A 61 -7.43 2.06 -5.65
CA THR A 61 -6.75 0.75 -5.68
C THR A 61 -6.91 0.05 -7.02
N SER A 62 -8.08 0.13 -7.66
CA SER A 62 -8.30 -0.45 -8.98
C SER A 62 -7.45 0.25 -10.04
N THR A 63 -7.33 1.58 -9.99
CA THR A 63 -6.49 2.37 -10.90
C THR A 63 -5.01 2.01 -10.73
N PHE A 64 -4.55 1.89 -9.49
CA PHE A 64 -3.22 1.40 -9.19
C PHE A 64 -3.01 -0.03 -9.71
N SER A 65 -3.98 -0.92 -9.54
CA SER A 65 -3.90 -2.30 -10.01
C SER A 65 -3.71 -2.37 -11.52
N VAL A 66 -4.43 -1.54 -12.29
CA VAL A 66 -4.27 -1.46 -13.76
C VAL A 66 -2.83 -1.11 -14.15
N SER A 67 -2.18 -0.17 -13.47
CA SER A 67 -0.78 0.17 -13.75
C SER A 67 0.19 -0.97 -13.36
N ARG A 68 -0.18 -1.80 -12.39
CA ARG A 68 0.63 -2.93 -11.92
C ARG A 68 0.52 -4.19 -12.77
N VAL A 69 -0.56 -4.37 -13.54
CA VAL A 69 -0.76 -5.56 -14.39
C VAL A 69 0.44 -5.86 -15.27
N VAL A 70 1.05 -4.86 -15.90
CA VAL A 70 2.23 -5.07 -16.77
C VAL A 70 3.40 -5.70 -15.99
N GLY A 71 3.68 -5.20 -14.79
CA GLY A 71 4.75 -5.74 -13.95
C GLY A 71 4.43 -7.13 -13.40
N TRP A 72 3.18 -7.39 -13.03
CA TRP A 72 2.75 -8.73 -12.61
C TRP A 72 2.90 -9.75 -13.74
N LEU A 73 2.46 -9.41 -14.95
CA LEU A 73 2.60 -10.28 -16.11
C LEU A 73 4.06 -10.53 -16.47
N ALA A 74 4.91 -9.49 -16.44
CA ALA A 74 6.35 -9.65 -16.65
C ALA A 74 6.96 -10.66 -15.67
N HIS A 75 6.71 -10.51 -14.37
CA HIS A 75 7.21 -11.46 -13.37
C HIS A 75 6.59 -12.85 -13.48
N CYS A 76 5.32 -12.97 -13.92
CA CYS A 76 4.72 -14.27 -14.21
C CYS A 76 5.46 -14.98 -15.35
N LEU A 77 5.81 -14.26 -16.42
CA LEU A 77 6.57 -14.82 -17.54
C LEU A 77 7.99 -15.23 -17.10
N GLU A 78 8.69 -14.36 -16.34
CA GLU A 78 10.00 -14.70 -15.76
C GLU A 78 9.93 -15.96 -14.89
N GLN A 79 8.89 -16.09 -14.06
CA GLN A 79 8.72 -17.27 -13.20
C GLN A 79 8.40 -18.54 -14.01
N LEU A 80 7.66 -18.43 -15.11
CA LEU A 80 7.37 -19.56 -16.01
C LEU A 80 8.63 -20.08 -16.68
N GLU A 81 9.59 -19.21 -17.02
CA GLU A 81 10.89 -19.63 -17.58
C GLU A 81 11.75 -20.41 -16.58
N LEU A 82 11.59 -20.17 -15.27
CA LEU A 82 12.31 -20.89 -14.21
C LEU A 82 11.78 -22.31 -13.95
N ASP A 83 10.54 -22.60 -14.40
CA ASP A 83 9.84 -23.89 -14.25
C ASP A 83 9.93 -24.52 -12.83
N ARG A 84 9.79 -23.68 -11.81
CA ARG A 84 9.92 -24.10 -10.40
C ARG A 84 8.76 -23.62 -9.54
N ILE A 85 8.11 -24.54 -8.85
CA ILE A 85 7.08 -24.22 -7.85
C ILE A 85 7.70 -23.51 -6.63
N ILE A 86 7.07 -22.42 -6.21
CA ILE A 86 7.40 -21.72 -4.96
C ILE A 86 6.72 -22.47 -3.81
N ARG A 87 7.50 -23.23 -3.04
CA ARG A 87 7.01 -24.04 -1.91
C ARG A 87 7.77 -23.71 -0.62
N PRO A 88 7.34 -22.69 0.14
CA PRO A 88 7.95 -22.36 1.42
C PRO A 88 7.64 -23.44 2.48
N SER A 89 8.52 -23.56 3.48
CA SER A 89 8.32 -24.39 4.67
C SER A 89 7.91 -23.53 5.86
N SER A 90 7.34 -24.15 6.88
CA SER A 90 6.99 -23.48 8.15
C SER A 90 7.42 -24.34 9.33
N VAL A 91 7.70 -23.69 10.46
CA VAL A 91 8.00 -24.36 11.73
C VAL A 91 6.72 -24.42 12.55
N TYR A 92 6.28 -25.63 12.91
CA TYR A 92 5.14 -25.81 13.80
C TYR A 92 5.54 -25.49 15.24
N THR A 93 4.84 -24.54 15.87
CA THR A 93 5.04 -24.15 17.28
C THR A 93 3.78 -24.35 18.13
N GLY A 94 2.77 -25.04 17.58
CA GLY A 94 1.57 -25.38 18.32
C GLY A 94 1.81 -26.54 19.29
N PRO A 95 0.88 -26.79 20.22
CA PRO A 95 0.95 -27.97 21.05
C PRO A 95 0.83 -29.23 20.20
N THR A 96 1.66 -30.23 20.48
CA THR A 96 1.58 -31.56 19.86
C THR A 96 0.72 -32.50 20.71
N GLU A 97 0.28 -33.61 20.12
CA GLU A 97 -0.39 -34.70 20.84
C GLU A 97 -1.65 -34.29 21.62
N GLN A 98 -2.37 -33.28 21.13
CA GLN A 98 -3.65 -32.88 21.69
C GLN A 98 -4.64 -34.05 21.60
N LYS A 99 -5.25 -34.40 22.74
CA LYS A 99 -6.35 -35.35 22.76
C LYS A 99 -7.62 -34.62 22.35
N TRP A 100 -8.35 -35.22 21.42
CA TRP A 100 -9.65 -34.70 21.02
C TRP A 100 -10.62 -34.77 22.21
N CYS A 101 -11.39 -33.69 22.42
CA CYS A 101 -12.42 -33.60 23.45
C CYS A 101 -13.82 -33.42 22.80
N PRO A 102 -14.81 -34.29 23.13
CA PRO A 102 -16.21 -34.12 22.73
C PRO A 102 -16.72 -32.72 23.09
N MET A 103 -17.64 -32.18 22.30
CA MET A 103 -18.09 -30.80 22.45
C MET A 103 -18.76 -30.54 23.81
N GLU A 104 -19.40 -31.55 24.35
CA GLU A 104 -20.08 -31.57 25.65
C GLU A 104 -19.09 -31.50 26.83
N GLU A 105 -17.81 -31.81 26.61
CA GLU A 105 -16.76 -31.95 27.63
C GLU A 105 -15.64 -30.90 27.52
N ARG A 106 -15.79 -29.90 26.64
CA ARG A 106 -14.80 -28.82 26.42
C ARG A 106 -14.85 -27.73 27.48
#